data_AF-A0A4Y8UR00-F1
#
_entry.id   AF-A0A4Y8UR00-F1
#
_cell.length_a   1.000
_cell.length_b   1.000
_cell.length_c   1.000
_cell.angle_alpha   90.00
_cell.angle_beta   90.00
_cell.angle_gamma   90.00
#
_symmetry.space_group_name_H-M   'P 1'
#
loop_
_entity.id
_entity.type
_entity.pdbx_description
1 polymer ?
#
loop_
_entity_poly.entity_id
_entity_poly.type
_entity_poly.pdbx_seq_one_letter_code
_entity_poly.pdbx_strand_id
1 'polypeptide(L)'
;MTGDERTGAAGGGADDATTPAAPARARRERKQVLLRLDPAVHDAVARWAADDLRSVNAQIDLLLRRALTDAGRMPHAASDPPRRGRPPRTG
;
A
#
# COMPACT_ATOMS: atom_id res chain seq x y z
N MET A 1 -23.80 23.50 -54.44
CA MET A 1 -24.85 24.50 -54.10
C MET A 1 -25.84 23.76 -53.24
N THR A 2 -25.73 23.80 -51.91
CA THR A 2 -26.09 24.96 -51.07
C THR A 2 -25.06 25.13 -49.94
N GLY A 3 -24.57 26.36 -49.76
CA GLY A 3 -23.87 26.75 -48.54
C GLY A 3 -24.84 27.36 -47.53
N ASP A 4 -24.49 27.34 -46.26
CA ASP A 4 -24.67 28.49 -45.37
C ASP A 4 -23.69 28.39 -44.20
N GLU A 5 -23.08 29.52 -43.91
CA GLU A 5 -22.11 29.78 -42.86
C GLU A 5 -22.85 30.07 -41.54
N ARG A 6 -22.21 29.83 -40.38
CA ARG A 6 -21.92 30.89 -39.39
C ARG A 6 -21.38 30.40 -38.03
N THR A 7 -20.28 31.04 -37.69
CA THR A 7 -19.59 31.28 -36.41
C THR A 7 -20.48 31.64 -35.21
N GLY A 8 -20.03 31.24 -34.01
CA GLY A 8 -20.34 31.85 -32.71
C GLY A 8 -19.66 31.06 -31.57
N ALA A 9 -18.46 31.42 -31.11
CA ALA A 9 -18.12 32.44 -30.11
C ALA A 9 -18.33 32.01 -28.63
N ALA A 10 -17.19 31.90 -27.94
CA ALA A 10 -16.87 32.32 -26.57
C ALA A 10 -17.57 31.69 -25.34
N GLY A 11 -16.73 31.37 -24.37
CA GLY A 11 -17.06 31.05 -22.97
C GLY A 11 -15.97 30.10 -22.44
N GLY A 12 -14.83 30.59 -21.98
CA GLY A 12 -14.73 31.37 -20.75
C GLY A 12 -14.02 30.48 -19.75
N GLY A 13 -12.74 30.77 -19.50
CA GLY A 13 -11.95 30.08 -18.49
C GLY A 13 -12.63 30.22 -17.13
N ALA A 14 -12.85 29.09 -16.48
CA ALA A 14 -12.91 29.03 -15.04
C ALA A 14 -11.67 28.25 -14.63
N ASP A 15 -10.74 28.98 -14.02
CA ASP A 15 -9.54 28.48 -13.39
C ASP A 15 -9.92 27.33 -12.44
N ASP A 16 -9.72 26.09 -12.88
CA ASP A 16 -9.83 24.94 -11.98
C ASP A 16 -8.62 25.02 -11.06
N ALA A 17 -8.87 25.55 -9.87
CA ALA A 17 -7.91 25.74 -8.82
C ALA A 17 -7.17 24.43 -8.59
N THR A 18 -5.94 24.38 -9.13
CA THR A 18 -4.98 23.32 -8.88
C THR A 18 -4.69 23.31 -7.39
N THR A 19 -5.47 22.52 -6.66
CA THR A 19 -5.20 22.20 -5.27
C THR A 19 -3.85 21.48 -5.27
N PRO A 20 -2.82 21.98 -4.58
CA PRO A 20 -1.53 21.33 -4.57
C PRO A 20 -1.71 19.95 -3.94
N ALA A 21 -1.45 18.91 -4.74
CA ALA A 21 -1.49 17.53 -4.31
C ALA A 21 -0.56 17.38 -3.10
N ALA A 22 -1.12 16.96 -1.96
CA ALA A 22 -0.35 16.61 -0.78
C ALA A 22 0.74 15.60 -1.18
N PRO A 23 1.97 15.71 -0.63
CA PRO A 23 3.09 14.91 -1.09
C PRO A 23 2.74 13.42 -1.00
N ALA A 24 2.83 12.72 -2.13
CA ALA A 24 2.65 11.28 -2.21
C ALA A 24 3.59 10.63 -1.20
N ARG A 25 3.03 9.92 -0.21
CA ARG A 25 3.84 9.21 0.79
C ARG A 25 4.73 8.22 0.03
N ALA A 26 6.04 8.47 0.06
CA ALA A 26 7.03 7.63 -0.59
C ALA A 26 6.75 6.16 -0.22
N ARG A 27 6.50 5.33 -1.25
CA ARG A 27 6.25 3.90 -1.09
C ARG A 27 7.49 3.30 -0.43
N ARG A 28 7.38 2.88 0.83
CA ARG A 28 8.50 2.22 1.52
C ARG A 28 8.95 1.03 0.68
N GLU A 29 10.22 1.02 0.34
CA GLU A 29 10.84 -0.07 -0.37
C GLU A 29 10.75 -1.33 0.51
N ARG A 30 10.17 -2.39 -0.04
CA ARG A 30 10.00 -3.67 0.67
C ARG A 30 11.16 -4.57 0.30
N LYS A 31 11.95 -4.97 1.30
CA LYS A 31 13.00 -5.96 1.10
C LYS A 31 12.39 -7.34 0.91
N GLN A 32 12.71 -8.00 -0.21
CA GLN A 32 12.38 -9.40 -0.43
C GLN A 32 13.58 -10.25 0.01
N VAL A 33 13.30 -11.30 0.80
CA VAL A 33 14.31 -12.23 1.32
C VAL A 33 13.79 -13.64 1.14
N LEU A 34 14.64 -14.55 0.68
CA LEU A 34 14.33 -15.99 0.65
C LEU A 34 14.53 -16.57 2.05
N LEU A 35 13.45 -17.07 2.64
CA LEU A 35 13.47 -17.69 3.96
C LEU A 35 13.47 -19.21 3.80
N ARG A 36 14.44 -19.89 4.43
CA ARG A 36 14.44 -21.34 4.55
C ARG A 36 13.73 -21.73 5.85
N LEU A 37 12.65 -22.47 5.74
CA LEU A 37 11.86 -22.97 6.86
C LEU A 37 11.75 -24.48 6.75
N ASP A 38 11.64 -25.13 7.89
CA ASP A 38 11.12 -26.50 7.94
C ASP A 38 9.69 -26.52 7.36
N PRO A 39 9.33 -27.49 6.50
CA PRO A 39 8.01 -27.54 5.89
C PRO A 39 6.86 -27.62 6.89
N ALA A 40 7.01 -28.37 7.99
CA ALA A 40 5.96 -28.49 9.00
C ALA A 40 5.74 -27.17 9.76
N VAL A 41 6.82 -26.41 9.98
CA VAL A 41 6.72 -25.06 10.56
C VAL A 41 6.01 -24.10 9.60
N HIS A 42 6.35 -24.14 8.31
CA HIS A 42 5.66 -23.35 7.30
C HIS A 42 4.15 -23.66 7.29
N ASP A 43 3.78 -24.94 7.33
CA ASP A 43 2.38 -25.37 7.30
C ASP A 43 1.61 -24.96 8.57
N ALA A 44 2.27 -24.98 9.73
CA ALA A 44 1.68 -24.46 10.97
C ALA A 44 1.41 -22.95 10.87
N VAL A 45 2.35 -22.17 10.34
CA VAL A 45 2.17 -20.72 10.14
C VAL A 45 1.09 -20.44 9.10
N ALA A 46 1.03 -21.23 8.01
CA ALA A 46 0.03 -21.07 6.97
C ALA A 46 -1.39 -21.32 7.48
N ARG A 47 -1.60 -22.38 8.29
CA ARG A 47 -2.89 -22.66 8.93
C ARG A 47 -3.31 -21.53 9.86
N TRP A 48 -2.41 -21.08 10.74
CA TRP A 48 -2.71 -19.95 11.62
C TRP A 48 -3.04 -18.66 10.85
N ALA A 49 -2.31 -18.37 9.77
CA ALA A 49 -2.63 -17.22 8.93
C ALA A 49 -4.04 -17.33 8.31
N ALA A 50 -4.44 -18.53 7.90
CA ALA A 50 -5.78 -18.78 7.37
C ALA A 50 -6.87 -18.57 8.43
N ASP A 51 -6.68 -19.09 9.64
CA ASP A 51 -7.60 -18.90 10.78
C ASP A 51 -7.80 -17.40 11.10
N ASP A 52 -6.75 -16.61 10.95
CA ASP A 52 -6.73 -15.17 11.22
C ASP A 52 -7.15 -14.28 10.02
N LEU A 53 -7.53 -14.90 8.89
CA LEU A 53 -7.82 -14.24 7.61
C LEU A 53 -6.70 -13.29 7.16
N ARG A 54 -5.45 -13.76 7.26
CA ARG A 54 -4.23 -13.05 6.86
C ARG A 54 -3.47 -13.83 5.80
N SER A 55 -2.65 -13.13 5.02
CA SER A 55 -1.63 -13.81 4.20
C SER A 55 -0.52 -14.34 5.09
N VAL A 56 0.15 -15.39 4.63
CA VAL A 56 1.31 -15.97 5.32
C VAL A 56 2.40 -14.92 5.55
N ASN A 57 2.67 -14.07 4.57
CA ASN A 57 3.67 -12.99 4.71
C ASN A 57 3.28 -11.96 5.78
N ALA A 58 1.98 -11.63 5.89
CA ALA A 58 1.50 -10.72 6.94
C ALA A 58 1.61 -11.38 8.33
N GLN A 59 1.39 -12.69 8.41
CA GLN A 59 1.55 -13.44 9.65
C GLN A 59 3.02 -13.50 10.09
N ILE A 60 3.94 -13.76 9.15
CA ILE A 60 5.39 -13.76 9.41
C ILE A 60 5.85 -12.37 9.90
N ASP A 61 5.43 -11.27 9.25
CA ASP A 61 5.77 -9.91 9.69
C ASP A 61 5.28 -9.64 11.13
N LEU A 62 4.05 -10.03 11.45
CA LEU A 62 3.49 -9.90 12.79
C LEU A 62 4.35 -10.64 13.83
N LEU A 63 4.73 -11.89 13.53
CA LEU A 63 5.55 -12.71 14.41
C LEU A 63 6.94 -12.12 14.63
N LEU A 64 7.59 -11.65 13.57
CA LEU A 64 8.91 -11.03 13.66
C LEU A 64 8.86 -9.74 14.48
N ARG A 65 7.86 -8.88 14.25
CA ARG A 65 7.67 -7.65 15.03
C ARG A 65 7.45 -7.95 16.51
N ARG A 66 6.58 -8.92 16.80
CA ARG A 66 6.33 -9.34 18.18
C ARG A 66 7.61 -9.86 18.84
N ALA A 67 8.35 -10.77 18.18
CA ALA A 67 9.60 -11.29 18.70
C ALA A 67 10.65 -10.19 18.93
N LEU A 68 10.74 -9.19 18.04
CA LEU A 68 11.63 -8.04 18.20
C LEU A 68 11.21 -7.15 19.39
N THR A 69 9.91 -6.90 19.56
CA THR A 69 9.38 -6.15 20.71
C THR A 69 9.64 -6.89 22.02
N ASP A 70 9.32 -8.18 22.08
CA ASP A 70 9.50 -9.02 23.27
C ASP A 70 10.99 -9.13 23.64
N ALA A 71 11.88 -9.12 22.65
CA ALA A 71 13.34 -9.09 22.86
C ALA A 71 13.91 -7.69 23.16
N GLY A 72 13.10 -6.63 23.12
CA GLY A 72 13.56 -5.24 23.31
C GLY A 72 14.43 -4.71 22.17
N ARG A 73 14.31 -5.27 20.96
CA ARG A 73 15.15 -4.98 19.78
C ARG A 73 14.40 -4.27 18.65
N MET A 74 13.18 -3.80 18.90
CA MET A 74 12.38 -3.13 17.88
C MET A 74 13.04 -1.80 17.46
N PRO A 75 13.35 -1.57 16.17
CA PRO A 75 13.97 -0.32 15.74
C PRO A 75 13.01 0.87 15.88
N HIS A 76 13.50 2.00 16.42
CA HIS A 76 12.70 3.23 16.53
C HIS A 76 12.22 3.81 15.19
N ALA A 77 12.93 3.51 14.09
CA ALA A 77 12.59 3.99 12.74
C ALA A 77 11.59 3.07 11.99
N ALA A 78 11.12 1.97 12.61
CA ALA A 78 10.24 1.02 11.97
C ALA A 78 8.87 1.63 11.64
N SER A 79 8.40 1.37 10.41
CA SER A 79 7.03 1.64 9.93
C SER A 79 5.96 0.94 10.76
N ASP A 80 4.92 1.64 11.21
CA ASP A 80 3.62 1.01 11.49
C ASP A 80 3.14 0.21 10.27
N PRO A 81 2.52 -0.96 10.48
CA PRO A 81 1.96 -1.74 9.39
C PRO A 81 0.86 -0.97 8.67
N PRO A 82 0.77 -1.05 7.33
CA PRO A 82 -0.27 -0.38 6.57
C PRO A 82 -1.66 -0.88 6.98
N ARG A 83 -2.63 0.04 7.05
CA ARG A 83 -4.02 -0.29 7.41
C ARG A 83 -4.63 -1.27 6.40
N ARG A 84 -5.37 -2.26 6.91
CA ARG A 84 -6.07 -3.27 6.08
C ARG A 84 -6.96 -2.61 5.02
N GLY A 85 -6.98 -3.19 3.82
CA GLY A 85 -7.96 -2.89 2.78
C GLY A 85 -7.79 -1.58 2.00
N ARG A 86 -6.85 -0.71 2.36
CA ARG A 86 -6.60 0.53 1.60
C ARG A 86 -5.36 0.36 0.72
N PRO A 87 -5.50 0.00 -0.57
CA PRO A 87 -4.45 0.32 -1.51
C PRO A 87 -4.23 1.84 -1.44
N PRO A 88 -2.98 2.33 -1.30
CA PRO A 88 -2.71 3.74 -1.51
C PRO A 88 -3.22 4.10 -2.91
N ARG A 89 -3.91 5.23 -3.06
CA ARG A 89 -4.31 5.70 -4.39
C ARG A 89 -3.05 5.88 -5.21
N THR A 90 -2.83 5.00 -6.19
CA THR A 90 -1.81 5.18 -7.21
C THR A 90 -2.24 6.41 -8.02
N GLY A 91 -1.42 7.46 -7.97
CA GLY A 91 -1.36 8.52 -8.97
C GLY A 91 -0.08 8.34 -9.74
#